data_AF-I1CKY5-F1
#
_entry.id   AF-I1CKY5-F1
#
_cell.length_a   1.000
_cell.length_b   1.000
_cell.length_c   1.000
_cell.angle_alpha   90.00
_cell.angle_beta   90.00
_cell.angle_gamma   90.00
#
_symmetry.space_group_name_H-M   'P 1'
#
loop_
_entity.id
_entity.type
_entity.pdbx_description
1 polymer ?
#
loop_
_entity_poly.entity_id
_entity_poly.type
_entity_poly.pdbx_seq_one_letter_code
_entity_poly.pdbx_strand_id
1 'polypeptide(L)'
;MSNNSTFGLAKQSYLWEYDRYNIHISTLKNKDFWPFAYRLVLFGQLDSLSNLLSAAISTFPTDLVPFLKEIQSSLSQPDRHSILHPLLAQLKQQEDTKDLVILCNLLLGDIRTISRHAVHPVQIHIASRLYNNTTTPSYASEGGRDLLESLMIGDIYSAFSFCVQHDWWLIVHLCFLFSKKQMLDRSIQVALNDGSMLELKCTDYFTVFYASSLMNGCGAWKDGFYYLLACEETGKLAINEV
;
A
#
# COMPACT_ATOMS: atom_id res chain seq x y z
N MET A 1 15.17 -40.46 4.47
CA MET A 1 13.87 -40.38 3.77
C MET A 1 13.25 -39.04 4.10
N SER A 2 13.43 -38.11 3.18
CA SER A 2 12.85 -36.78 3.15
C SER A 2 11.48 -36.83 2.48
N ASN A 3 10.48 -36.16 3.04
CA ASN A 3 9.32 -35.60 2.33
C ASN A 3 8.76 -34.49 3.22
N ASN A 4 9.12 -33.24 2.92
CA ASN A 4 8.38 -32.33 2.04
C ASN A 4 7.29 -31.58 2.80
N SER A 5 7.77 -30.62 3.61
CA SER A 5 6.98 -29.48 4.05
C SER A 5 6.87 -28.48 2.90
N THR A 6 5.80 -28.59 2.11
CA THR A 6 5.32 -27.50 1.25
C THR A 6 4.66 -26.43 2.11
N PHE A 7 5.49 -25.72 2.90
CA PHE A 7 5.08 -24.43 3.44
C PHE A 7 5.05 -23.44 2.28
N GLY A 8 3.83 -23.07 1.89
CA GLY A 8 3.54 -22.18 0.77
C GLY A 8 4.31 -20.87 0.85
N LEU A 9 4.92 -20.56 -0.28
CA LEU A 9 5.75 -19.40 -0.65
C LEU A 9 5.05 -18.02 -0.55
N ALA A 10 4.05 -17.83 0.31
CA ALA A 10 3.23 -16.61 0.32
C ALA A 10 3.60 -15.59 1.42
N LYS A 11 4.54 -15.89 2.32
CA LYS A 11 4.85 -15.04 3.50
C LYS A 11 6.24 -14.36 3.48
N GLN A 12 6.86 -14.22 2.31
CA GLN A 12 8.16 -13.54 2.18
C GLN A 12 8.08 -12.11 1.59
N SER A 13 6.91 -11.50 1.43
CA SER A 13 6.82 -10.37 0.48
C SER A 13 7.11 -8.94 0.98
N TYR A 14 7.36 -8.69 2.27
CA TYR A 14 7.49 -7.27 2.74
C TYR A 14 8.73 -6.96 3.59
N LEU A 15 9.41 -7.96 4.18
CA LEU A 15 10.59 -7.73 5.03
C LEU A 15 11.92 -7.60 4.26
N TRP A 16 11.95 -7.90 2.95
CA TRP A 16 13.14 -7.81 2.11
C TRP A 16 13.43 -6.38 1.59
N GLU A 17 12.66 -5.39 2.04
CA GLU A 17 12.74 -4.00 1.56
C GLU A 17 13.84 -3.17 2.22
N TYR A 18 14.36 -3.59 3.39
CA TYR A 18 15.40 -2.86 4.12
C TYR A 18 16.84 -3.23 3.74
N ASP A 19 17.07 -4.39 3.10
CA ASP A 19 18.43 -4.93 2.89
C ASP A 19 19.05 -4.60 1.50
N ARG A 20 18.38 -3.74 0.71
CA ARG A 20 18.71 -3.52 -0.72
C ARG A 20 19.81 -2.50 -1.03
N TYR A 21 20.49 -1.93 -0.04
CA TYR A 21 21.76 -1.23 -0.30
C TYR A 21 22.87 -2.17 -0.79
N ASN A 22 22.66 -3.50 -0.70
CA ASN A 22 23.52 -4.53 -1.27
C ASN A 22 23.11 -5.02 -2.67
N ILE A 23 22.24 -4.30 -3.40
CA ILE A 23 22.18 -4.53 -4.85
C ILE A 23 23.54 -4.16 -5.40
N HIS A 24 24.30 -5.18 -5.82
CA HIS A 24 25.54 -5.02 -6.53
C HIS A 24 25.39 -3.90 -7.56
N ILE A 25 26.05 -2.76 -7.33
CA ILE A 25 26.23 -1.61 -8.23
C ILE A 25 27.10 -2.03 -9.44
N SER A 26 27.00 -3.29 -9.86
CA SER A 26 27.82 -3.87 -10.90
C SER A 26 27.06 -3.81 -12.21
N THR A 27 27.13 -2.64 -12.82
CA THR A 27 26.96 -2.36 -14.25
C THR A 27 25.54 -2.39 -14.81
N LEU A 28 25.30 -1.50 -15.77
CA LEU A 28 24.10 -1.45 -16.62
C LEU A 28 23.73 -2.79 -17.27
N LYS A 29 24.71 -3.70 -17.39
CA LYS A 29 24.56 -5.02 -18.01
C LYS A 29 23.81 -6.01 -17.12
N ASN A 30 23.59 -5.71 -15.84
CA ASN A 30 22.79 -6.56 -14.98
C ASN A 30 21.30 -6.43 -15.34
N LYS A 31 20.64 -7.57 -15.57
CA LYS A 31 19.20 -7.67 -15.87
C LYS A 31 18.30 -6.99 -14.82
N ASP A 32 18.76 -6.87 -13.59
CA ASP A 32 17.98 -6.33 -12.47
C ASP A 32 18.15 -4.80 -12.32
N PHE A 33 19.06 -4.17 -13.06
CA PHE A 33 19.34 -2.73 -12.98
C PHE A 33 18.10 -1.89 -13.30
N TRP A 34 17.50 -2.11 -14.47
CA TRP A 34 16.34 -1.33 -14.93
C TRP A 34 15.07 -1.60 -14.12
N PRO A 35 14.69 -2.86 -13.82
CA PRO A 35 13.59 -3.14 -12.89
C PRO A 35 13.75 -2.44 -11.53
N PHE A 36 14.98 -2.33 -11.03
CA PHE A 36 15.26 -1.60 -9.80
C PHE A 36 15.07 -0.09 -9.97
N ALA A 37 15.60 0.51 -11.04
CA ALA A 37 15.39 1.93 -11.36
C ALA A 37 13.89 2.28 -11.48
N TYR A 38 13.10 1.43 -12.14
CA TYR A 38 11.65 1.61 -12.26
C TYR A 38 10.95 1.58 -10.90
N ARG A 39 11.36 0.66 -10.01
CA ARG A 39 10.83 0.59 -8.64
C ARG A 39 11.13 1.86 -7.85
N LEU A 40 12.35 2.40 -7.96
CA LEU A 40 12.69 3.68 -7.29
C LEU A 40 11.76 4.80 -7.73
N VAL A 41 11.43 4.89 -9.03
CA VAL A 41 10.43 5.84 -9.53
C VAL A 41 9.05 5.57 -8.94
N LEU A 42 8.58 4.32 -8.97
CA LEU A 42 7.26 3.96 -8.45
C LEU A 42 7.08 4.26 -6.95
N PHE A 43 8.15 4.23 -6.17
CA PHE A 43 8.16 4.60 -4.74
C PHE A 43 8.47 6.09 -4.48
N GLY A 44 8.69 6.89 -5.52
CA GLY A 44 9.05 8.31 -5.36
C GLY A 44 10.46 8.55 -4.81
N GLN A 45 11.34 7.55 -4.81
CA GLN A 45 12.71 7.63 -4.31
C GLN A 45 13.65 8.25 -5.34
N LEU A 46 13.40 9.52 -5.67
CA LEU A 46 14.11 10.24 -6.73
C LEU A 46 15.58 10.50 -6.41
N ASP A 47 15.92 10.71 -5.14
CA ASP A 47 17.32 10.89 -4.71
C ASP A 47 18.13 9.61 -4.89
N SER A 48 17.56 8.47 -4.49
CA SER A 48 18.17 7.14 -4.71
C SER A 48 18.31 6.84 -6.19
N LEU A 49 17.33 7.22 -7.01
CA LEU A 49 17.40 7.10 -8.46
C LEU A 49 18.52 7.97 -9.03
N SER A 50 18.61 9.24 -8.61
CA SER A 50 19.68 10.15 -9.04
C SER A 50 21.06 9.57 -8.73
N ASN A 51 21.26 9.04 -7.53
CA ASN A 51 22.51 8.38 -7.12
C ASN A 51 22.80 7.13 -7.97
N LEU A 52 21.79 6.31 -8.25
CA LEU A 52 21.92 5.13 -9.11
C LEU A 52 22.33 5.50 -10.53
N LEU A 53 21.69 6.52 -11.12
CA LEU A 53 22.03 7.01 -12.45
C LEU A 53 23.44 7.60 -12.48
N SER A 54 23.82 8.39 -11.47
CA SER A 54 25.18 8.92 -11.30
C SER A 54 26.24 7.83 -11.29
N ALA A 55 26.02 6.75 -10.53
CA ALA A 55 26.94 5.63 -10.47
C ALA A 55 27.03 4.88 -11.81
N ALA A 56 25.93 4.85 -12.57
CA ALA A 56 25.87 4.17 -13.86
C ALA A 56 26.48 4.97 -15.03
N ILE A 57 26.67 6.30 -14.91
CA ILE A 57 27.19 7.18 -15.99
C ILE A 57 28.46 6.62 -16.63
N SER A 58 29.41 6.13 -15.81
CA SER A 58 30.70 5.63 -16.29
C SER A 58 30.60 4.32 -17.08
N THR A 59 29.48 3.61 -16.95
CA THR A 59 29.21 2.32 -17.61
C THR A 59 28.22 2.42 -18.77
N PHE A 60 27.64 3.61 -18.97
CA PHE A 60 26.68 3.88 -20.03
C PHE A 60 27.38 4.07 -21.38
N PRO A 61 26.75 3.65 -22.50
CA PRO A 61 27.20 4.01 -23.84
C PRO A 61 27.36 5.54 -23.98
N THR A 62 28.51 5.98 -24.51
CA THR A 62 28.91 7.40 -24.55
C THR A 62 27.89 8.32 -25.24
N ASP A 63 27.22 7.79 -26.24
CA ASP A 63 26.14 8.39 -27.02
C ASP A 63 24.84 8.56 -26.21
N LEU A 64 24.61 7.72 -25.20
CA LEU A 64 23.42 7.75 -24.35
C LEU A 64 23.63 8.54 -23.04
N VAL A 65 24.87 8.83 -22.67
CA VAL A 65 25.22 9.62 -21.46
C VAL A 65 24.51 10.99 -21.40
N PRO A 66 24.37 11.77 -22.50
CA PRO A 66 23.66 13.06 -22.46
C PRO A 66 22.21 12.90 -22.01
N PHE A 67 21.49 11.91 -22.55
CA PHE A 67 20.11 11.63 -22.17
C PHE A 67 19.99 11.25 -20.69
N LEU A 68 20.92 10.44 -20.18
CA LEU A 68 20.94 10.06 -18.76
C LEU A 68 21.10 11.27 -17.84
N LYS A 69 22.00 12.19 -18.20
CA LYS A 69 22.24 13.42 -17.45
C LYS A 69 21.02 14.34 -17.47
N GLU A 70 20.33 14.45 -18.61
CA GLU A 70 19.09 15.23 -18.71
C GLU A 70 17.98 14.64 -17.84
N ILE A 71 17.78 13.31 -17.88
CA ILE A 71 16.83 12.63 -16.98
C ILE A 71 17.20 12.92 -15.53
N GLN A 72 18.47 12.75 -15.15
CA GLN A 72 18.93 13.00 -13.79
C GLN A 72 18.66 14.45 -13.37
N SER A 73 18.96 15.42 -14.23
CA SER A 73 18.72 16.84 -13.96
C SER A 73 17.24 17.15 -13.75
N SER A 74 16.35 16.42 -14.45
CA SER A 74 14.90 16.60 -14.32
C SER A 74 14.33 16.11 -12.99
N LEU A 75 15.01 15.18 -12.30
CA LEU A 75 14.49 14.56 -11.07
C LEU A 75 14.27 15.58 -9.94
N SER A 76 15.14 16.58 -9.87
CA SER A 76 15.10 17.65 -8.87
C SER A 76 14.25 18.86 -9.31
N GLN A 77 13.72 18.86 -10.54
CA GLN A 77 12.99 20.00 -11.09
C GLN A 77 11.47 19.87 -10.84
N PRO A 78 10.79 20.95 -10.44
CA PRO A 78 9.34 20.95 -10.30
C PRO A 78 8.65 20.81 -11.67
N ASP A 79 9.18 21.46 -12.72
CA ASP A 79 8.68 21.39 -14.09
C ASP A 79 9.43 20.32 -14.92
N ARG A 80 9.48 19.09 -14.41
CA ARG A 80 10.14 17.97 -15.11
C ARG A 80 9.52 17.65 -16.48
N HIS A 81 8.24 17.99 -16.67
CA HIS A 81 7.49 17.66 -17.88
C HIS A 81 8.05 18.38 -19.11
N SER A 82 8.45 19.65 -18.98
CA SER A 82 9.03 20.43 -20.08
C SER A 82 10.38 19.89 -20.56
N ILE A 83 11.14 19.22 -19.68
CA ILE A 83 12.42 18.58 -20.00
C ILE A 83 12.19 17.17 -20.59
N LEU A 84 11.34 16.37 -19.94
CA LEU A 84 11.18 14.95 -20.27
C LEU A 84 10.37 14.71 -21.56
N HIS A 85 9.42 15.59 -21.92
CA HIS A 85 8.64 15.42 -23.15
C HIS A 85 9.48 15.52 -24.44
N PRO A 86 10.31 16.57 -24.64
CA PRO A 86 11.23 16.64 -25.78
C PRO A 86 12.23 15.49 -25.78
N LEU A 87 12.77 15.14 -24.60
CA LEU A 87 13.74 14.06 -24.46
C LEU A 87 13.16 12.70 -24.88
N LEU A 88 11.94 12.41 -24.45
CA LEU A 88 11.21 11.20 -24.82
C LEU A 88 11.00 11.10 -26.33
N ALA A 89 10.74 12.22 -27.01
CA ALA A 89 10.57 12.24 -28.46
C ALA A 89 11.86 11.87 -29.20
N GLN A 90 13.01 12.33 -28.71
CA GLN A 90 14.33 12.00 -29.26
C GLN A 90 14.71 10.53 -28.97
N LEU A 91 14.51 10.08 -27.72
CA LEU A 91 14.81 8.71 -27.32
C LEU A 91 14.05 7.68 -28.16
N LYS A 92 12.77 7.93 -28.49
CA LYS A 92 11.95 7.03 -29.31
C LYS A 92 12.47 6.81 -30.75
N GLN A 93 13.36 7.66 -31.24
CA GLN A 93 13.95 7.52 -32.57
C GLN A 93 15.18 6.60 -32.59
N GLN A 94 15.67 6.18 -31.42
CA GLN A 94 16.84 5.32 -31.26
C GLN A 94 16.42 3.90 -30.85
N GLU A 95 17.10 2.87 -31.37
CA GLU A 95 16.71 1.47 -31.12
C GLU A 95 17.09 0.96 -29.72
N ASP A 96 18.17 1.47 -29.13
CA ASP A 96 18.79 1.00 -27.88
C ASP A 96 18.36 1.79 -26.62
N THR A 97 17.28 2.55 -26.69
CA THR A 97 16.83 3.46 -25.62
C THR A 97 15.57 3.00 -24.88
N LYS A 98 15.10 1.77 -25.13
CA LYS A 98 13.82 1.27 -24.61
C LYS A 98 13.68 1.48 -23.10
N ASP A 99 14.72 1.22 -22.33
CA ASP A 99 14.67 1.36 -20.88
C ASP A 99 14.64 2.82 -20.41
N LEU A 100 15.36 3.71 -21.11
CA LEU A 100 15.29 5.16 -20.88
C LEU A 100 13.90 5.70 -21.22
N VAL A 101 13.29 5.20 -22.30
CA VAL A 101 11.91 5.53 -22.69
C VAL A 101 10.92 5.11 -21.60
N ILE A 102 11.07 3.91 -21.03
CA ILE A 102 10.23 3.43 -19.91
C ILE A 102 10.43 4.34 -18.70
N LEU A 103 11.67 4.65 -18.33
CA LEU A 103 11.99 5.51 -17.20
C LEU A 103 11.35 6.90 -17.35
N CYS A 104 11.48 7.53 -18.52
CA CYS A 104 10.85 8.81 -18.83
C CYS A 104 9.32 8.73 -18.75
N ASN A 105 8.70 7.68 -19.31
CA ASN A 105 7.25 7.51 -19.23
C ASN A 105 6.76 7.34 -17.78
N LEU A 106 7.51 6.63 -16.92
CA LEU A 106 7.18 6.53 -15.50
C LEU A 106 7.27 7.89 -14.79
N LEU A 107 8.33 8.66 -15.05
CA LEU A 107 8.53 10.00 -14.46
C LEU A 107 7.52 11.04 -14.96
N LEU A 108 6.97 10.85 -16.16
CA LEU A 108 5.86 11.62 -16.73
C LEU A 108 4.48 11.12 -16.28
N GLY A 109 4.43 10.05 -15.48
CA GLY A 109 3.18 9.52 -14.95
C GLY A 109 2.29 8.82 -15.98
N ASP A 110 2.86 8.22 -17.03
CA ASP A 110 2.10 7.42 -17.99
C ASP A 110 1.48 6.19 -17.31
N ILE A 111 0.15 6.20 -17.19
CA ILE A 111 -0.61 5.18 -16.48
C ILE A 111 -0.37 3.77 -17.04
N ARG A 112 -0.17 3.65 -18.36
CA ARG A 112 0.05 2.35 -19.02
C ARG A 112 1.39 1.76 -18.61
N THR A 113 2.43 2.58 -18.59
CA THR A 113 3.77 2.17 -18.16
C THR A 113 3.79 1.89 -16.65
N ILE A 114 3.18 2.74 -15.82
CA ILE A 114 3.05 2.49 -14.37
C ILE A 114 2.37 1.14 -14.12
N SER A 115 1.24 0.87 -14.78
CA SER A 115 0.46 -0.36 -14.59
C SER A 115 1.23 -1.63 -15.00
N ARG A 116 2.17 -1.52 -15.95
CA ARG A 116 2.99 -2.66 -16.39
C ARG A 116 4.12 -3.00 -15.42
N HIS A 117 4.63 -2.02 -14.68
CA HIS A 117 5.80 -2.19 -13.81
C HIS A 117 5.48 -2.20 -12.33
N ALA A 118 4.30 -1.72 -11.93
CA ALA A 118 3.82 -1.82 -10.56
C ALA A 118 3.47 -3.26 -10.18
N VAL A 119 3.80 -3.62 -8.94
CA VAL A 119 3.50 -4.96 -8.39
C VAL A 119 2.11 -5.00 -7.77
N HIS A 120 1.63 -3.86 -7.28
CA HIS A 120 0.37 -3.76 -6.55
C HIS A 120 -0.53 -2.63 -7.09
N PRO A 121 -1.86 -2.80 -7.12
CA PRO A 121 -2.79 -1.74 -7.51
C PRO A 121 -2.65 -0.47 -6.67
N VAL A 122 -2.33 -0.58 -5.37
CA VAL A 122 -2.00 0.56 -4.49
C VAL A 122 -0.82 1.38 -5.03
N GLN A 123 0.24 0.70 -5.48
CA GLN A 123 1.43 1.36 -6.01
C GLN A 123 1.12 2.13 -7.30
N ILE A 124 0.22 1.60 -8.14
CA ILE A 124 -0.25 2.30 -9.35
C ILE A 124 -0.89 3.64 -8.97
N HIS A 125 -1.75 3.65 -7.95
CA HIS A 125 -2.42 4.88 -7.51
C HIS A 125 -1.46 5.89 -6.91
N ILE A 126 -0.58 5.45 -6.02
CA ILE A 126 0.45 6.32 -5.42
C ILE A 126 1.31 6.94 -6.52
N ALA A 127 1.86 6.14 -7.44
CA ALA A 127 2.71 6.64 -8.52
C ALA A 127 1.94 7.59 -9.46
N SER A 128 0.68 7.27 -9.80
CA SER A 128 -0.14 8.13 -10.67
C SER A 128 -0.43 9.48 -10.02
N ARG A 129 -0.69 9.50 -8.71
CA ARG A 129 -0.87 10.73 -7.94
C ARG A 129 0.42 11.54 -7.83
N LEU A 130 1.55 10.88 -7.61
CA LEU A 130 2.86 11.53 -7.50
C LEU A 130 3.28 12.23 -8.80
N TYR A 131 3.01 11.64 -9.97
CA TYR A 131 3.56 12.13 -11.24
C TYR A 131 2.56 12.77 -12.19
N ASN A 132 1.28 12.37 -12.20
CA ASN A 132 0.31 12.83 -13.21
C ASN A 132 -0.86 13.64 -12.64
N ASN A 133 -0.95 13.83 -11.31
CA ASN A 133 -2.05 14.55 -10.63
C ASN A 133 -3.48 14.11 -11.03
N THR A 134 -3.62 13.00 -11.76
CA THR A 134 -4.91 12.50 -12.25
C THR A 134 -5.69 11.96 -11.06
N THR A 135 -6.89 12.50 -10.89
CA THR A 135 -7.71 12.32 -9.68
C THR A 135 -8.49 11.02 -9.66
N THR A 136 -8.56 10.30 -10.76
CA THR A 136 -9.44 9.15 -10.93
C THR A 136 -8.70 7.83 -10.70
N PRO A 137 -8.85 7.20 -9.52
CA PRO A 137 -8.47 5.82 -9.37
C PRO A 137 -9.29 4.94 -10.34
N SER A 138 -8.61 4.17 -11.19
CA SER A 138 -9.25 3.08 -11.93
C SER A 138 -9.35 1.83 -11.04
N TYR A 139 -9.93 1.95 -9.85
CA TYR A 139 -10.29 0.80 -9.02
C TYR A 139 -11.70 0.35 -9.43
N ALA A 140 -11.81 -0.31 -10.58
CA ALA A 140 -13.04 -0.94 -11.05
C ALA A 140 -13.22 -2.35 -10.45
N SER A 141 -12.94 -2.49 -9.16
CA SER A 141 -13.13 -3.74 -8.41
C SER A 141 -14.18 -3.45 -7.34
N GLU A 142 -15.39 -3.98 -7.52
CA GLU A 142 -16.40 -4.01 -6.47
C GLU A 142 -15.84 -4.86 -5.31
N GLY A 143 -15.36 -4.18 -4.26
CA GLY A 143 -14.69 -4.80 -3.11
C GLY A 143 -13.16 -4.69 -3.19
N GLY A 144 -12.57 -4.15 -2.10
CA GLY A 144 -11.12 -4.16 -1.90
C GLY A 144 -10.64 -5.58 -1.63
N ARG A 145 -9.56 -5.99 -2.30
CA ARG A 145 -9.01 -7.37 -2.16
C ARG A 145 -8.17 -7.53 -0.90
N ASP A 146 -7.75 -6.42 -0.32
CA ASP A 146 -7.03 -6.33 0.93
C ASP A 146 -7.41 -5.07 1.72
N LEU A 147 -6.85 -4.94 2.92
CA LEU A 147 -7.05 -3.81 3.81
C LEU A 147 -6.77 -2.45 3.14
N LEU A 148 -5.65 -2.32 2.40
CA LEU A 148 -5.23 -1.03 1.83
C LEU A 148 -6.12 -0.64 0.66
N GLU A 149 -6.51 -1.59 -0.19
CA GLU A 149 -7.47 -1.36 -1.27
C GLU A 149 -8.83 -0.95 -0.71
N SER A 150 -9.35 -1.65 0.30
CA SER A 150 -10.59 -1.30 0.98
C SER A 150 -10.55 0.13 1.54
N LEU A 151 -9.45 0.52 2.19
CA LEU A 151 -9.29 1.88 2.70
C LEU A 151 -9.23 2.93 1.58
N MET A 152 -8.54 2.65 0.47
CA MET A 152 -8.44 3.60 -0.65
C MET A 152 -9.75 3.82 -1.39
N ILE A 153 -10.61 2.80 -1.51
CA ILE A 153 -11.94 2.93 -2.12
C ILE A 153 -13.00 3.45 -1.13
N GLY A 154 -12.62 3.68 0.14
CA GLY A 154 -13.53 4.14 1.19
C GLY A 154 -14.42 3.05 1.79
N ASP A 155 -14.18 1.77 1.48
CA ASP A 155 -14.90 0.65 2.07
C ASP A 155 -14.29 0.24 3.41
N ILE A 156 -14.59 1.05 4.43
CA ILE A 156 -14.07 0.91 5.80
C ILE A 156 -14.46 -0.43 6.43
N TYR A 157 -15.61 -0.99 6.06
CA TYR A 157 -16.13 -2.20 6.69
C TYR A 157 -15.46 -3.46 6.14
N SER A 158 -15.18 -3.50 4.83
CA SER A 158 -14.30 -4.54 4.29
C SER A 158 -12.89 -4.41 4.87
N ALA A 159 -12.39 -3.19 5.09
CA ALA A 159 -11.12 -3.00 5.81
C ALA A 159 -11.16 -3.59 7.24
N PHE A 160 -12.27 -3.39 7.97
CA PHE A 160 -12.43 -4.00 9.30
C PHE A 160 -12.46 -5.53 9.27
N SER A 161 -13.11 -6.16 8.29
CA SER A 161 -13.15 -7.62 8.20
C SER A 161 -11.76 -8.24 8.00
N PHE A 162 -10.85 -7.53 7.32
CA PHE A 162 -9.43 -7.92 7.25
C PHE A 162 -8.72 -7.76 8.60
N CYS A 163 -8.95 -6.65 9.31
CA CYS A 163 -8.30 -6.40 10.61
C CYS A 163 -8.73 -7.40 11.69
N VAL A 164 -9.97 -7.92 11.65
CA VAL A 164 -10.50 -8.94 12.60
C VAL A 164 -9.60 -10.16 12.72
N GLN A 165 -8.89 -10.51 11.64
CA GLN A 165 -8.00 -11.67 11.62
C GLN A 165 -6.66 -11.44 12.33
N HIS A 166 -6.33 -10.19 12.68
CA HIS A 166 -5.02 -9.81 13.20
C HIS A 166 -5.07 -9.39 14.66
N ASP A 167 -5.86 -8.37 14.99
CA ASP A 167 -5.87 -7.80 16.35
C ASP A 167 -7.19 -7.08 16.65
N TRP A 168 -7.93 -7.61 17.64
CA TRP A 168 -9.19 -7.03 18.10
C TRP A 168 -9.02 -5.68 18.79
N TRP A 169 -7.91 -5.45 19.50
CA TRP A 169 -7.63 -4.15 20.12
C TRP A 169 -7.52 -3.06 19.06
N LEU A 170 -6.78 -3.33 17.99
CA LEU A 170 -6.58 -2.38 16.89
C LEU A 170 -7.92 -1.96 16.27
N ILE A 171 -8.83 -2.91 16.05
CA ILE A 171 -10.12 -2.65 15.41
C ILE A 171 -11.01 -1.78 16.27
N VAL A 172 -11.10 -2.08 17.57
CA VAL A 172 -11.89 -1.27 18.51
C VAL A 172 -11.44 0.18 18.46
N HIS A 173 -10.12 0.41 18.47
CA HIS A 173 -9.58 1.77 18.46
C HIS A 173 -9.71 2.46 17.10
N LEU A 174 -9.53 1.74 16.00
CA LEU A 174 -9.82 2.28 14.66
C LEU A 174 -11.31 2.63 14.51
N CYS A 175 -12.20 1.80 15.04
CA CYS A 175 -13.64 2.04 15.04
C CYS A 175 -14.00 3.31 15.83
N PHE A 176 -13.41 3.52 17.01
CA PHE A 176 -13.57 4.77 17.74
C PHE A 176 -13.04 5.99 16.97
N LEU A 177 -11.87 5.88 16.33
CA LEU A 177 -11.29 6.97 15.53
C LEU A 177 -12.18 7.33 14.33
N PHE A 178 -12.66 6.32 13.60
CA PHE A 178 -13.55 6.52 12.44
C PHE A 178 -14.93 7.03 12.85
N SER A 179 -15.47 6.58 13.99
CA SER A 179 -16.70 7.12 14.57
C SER A 179 -16.56 8.61 14.90
N LYS A 180 -15.48 9.03 15.55
CA LYS A 180 -15.20 10.45 15.84
C LYS A 180 -15.08 11.33 14.58
N LYS A 181 -14.72 10.72 13.46
CA LYS A 181 -14.64 11.38 12.15
C LYS A 181 -15.91 11.25 11.31
N GLN A 182 -16.99 10.67 11.87
CA GLN A 182 -18.25 10.42 11.19
C GLN A 182 -18.09 9.59 9.90
N MET A 183 -17.10 8.69 9.90
CA MET A 183 -16.82 7.81 8.75
C MET A 183 -17.57 6.47 8.85
N LEU A 184 -18.24 6.22 9.98
CA LEU A 184 -19.08 5.04 10.18
C LEU A 184 -20.54 5.46 10.03
N ASP A 185 -21.15 5.02 8.95
CA ASP A 185 -22.49 5.38 8.48
C ASP A 185 -23.54 4.26 8.59
N ARG A 186 -23.13 3.03 8.96
CA ARG A 186 -24.02 1.87 9.01
C ARG A 186 -23.83 1.03 10.25
N SER A 187 -24.93 0.42 10.69
CA SER A 187 -24.95 -0.59 11.74
C SER A 187 -24.40 -1.93 11.23
N ILE A 188 -23.94 -2.77 12.15
CA ILE A 188 -23.59 -4.17 11.87
C ILE A 188 -24.78 -5.05 12.26
N GLN A 189 -25.11 -6.01 11.40
CA GLN A 189 -26.08 -7.05 11.73
C GLN A 189 -25.36 -8.31 12.19
N VAL A 190 -25.75 -8.81 13.37
CA VAL A 190 -25.17 -9.99 14.00
C VAL A 190 -26.24 -11.07 14.08
N ALA A 191 -25.96 -12.24 13.52
CA ALA A 191 -26.82 -13.41 13.68
C ALA A 191 -26.68 -13.96 15.10
N LEU A 192 -27.79 -14.08 15.81
CA LEU A 192 -27.89 -14.72 17.11
C LEU A 192 -28.11 -16.24 16.95
N ASN A 193 -27.90 -16.98 18.04
CA ASN A 193 -27.99 -18.45 18.05
C ASN A 193 -29.40 -18.98 17.69
N ASP A 194 -30.43 -18.17 17.89
CA ASP A 194 -31.82 -18.46 17.54
C ASP A 194 -32.16 -18.10 16.07
N GLY A 195 -31.17 -17.63 15.30
CA GLY A 195 -31.31 -17.20 13.91
C GLY A 195 -31.89 -15.80 13.74
N SER A 196 -32.20 -15.09 14.84
CA SER A 196 -32.59 -13.68 14.78
C SER A 196 -31.38 -12.78 14.49
N MET A 197 -31.62 -11.59 13.92
CA MET A 197 -30.57 -10.63 13.59
C MET A 197 -30.64 -9.47 14.56
N LEU A 198 -29.54 -9.22 15.27
CA LEU A 198 -29.38 -8.07 16.15
C LEU A 198 -28.63 -6.97 15.40
N GLU A 199 -29.23 -5.78 15.33
CA GLU A 199 -28.59 -4.60 14.77
C GLU A 199 -27.84 -3.84 15.88
N LEU A 200 -26.53 -3.66 15.70
CA LEU A 200 -25.66 -2.96 16.64
C LEU A 200 -24.88 -1.85 15.94
N LYS A 201 -24.58 -0.78 16.68
CA LYS A 201 -23.57 0.18 16.22
C LYS A 201 -22.24 -0.54 16.02
N CYS A 202 -21.53 -0.20 14.96
CA CYS A 202 -20.23 -0.79 14.64
C CYS A 202 -19.23 -0.68 15.82
N THR A 203 -19.25 0.45 16.54
CA THR A 203 -18.43 0.68 17.74
C THR A 203 -18.79 -0.28 18.87
N ASP A 204 -20.07 -0.51 19.10
CA ASP A 204 -20.55 -1.30 20.23
C ASP A 204 -20.27 -2.78 19.98
N TYR A 205 -20.47 -3.25 18.74
CA TYR A 205 -20.13 -4.61 18.34
C TYR A 205 -18.67 -4.96 18.64
N PHE A 206 -17.71 -4.20 18.09
CA PHE A 206 -16.30 -4.52 18.27
C PHE A 206 -15.85 -4.35 19.73
N THR A 207 -16.38 -3.34 20.42
CA THR A 207 -16.01 -3.07 21.82
C THR A 207 -16.48 -4.19 22.75
N VAL A 208 -17.72 -4.66 22.59
CA VAL A 208 -18.25 -5.76 23.41
C VAL A 208 -17.47 -7.05 23.15
N PHE A 209 -17.21 -7.40 21.89
CA PHE A 209 -16.43 -8.60 21.56
C PHE A 209 -15.01 -8.55 22.14
N TYR A 210 -14.33 -7.42 22.02
CA TYR A 210 -12.99 -7.26 22.60
C TYR A 210 -13.02 -7.28 24.12
N ALA A 211 -13.97 -6.58 24.75
CA ALA A 211 -14.10 -6.57 26.20
C ALA A 211 -14.33 -7.99 26.76
N SER A 212 -15.20 -8.78 26.13
CA SER A 212 -15.42 -10.18 26.50
C SER A 212 -14.13 -11.01 26.39
N SER A 213 -13.27 -10.74 25.40
CA SER A 213 -11.97 -11.41 25.31
C SER A 213 -11.02 -11.03 26.45
N LEU A 214 -11.05 -9.78 26.93
CA LEU A 214 -10.26 -9.32 28.09
C LEU A 214 -10.79 -9.87 29.41
N MET A 215 -12.11 -10.00 29.56
CA MET A 215 -12.76 -10.57 30.73
C MET A 215 -12.36 -12.03 30.96
N ASN A 216 -12.17 -12.78 29.87
CA ASN A 216 -11.68 -14.16 29.92
C ASN A 216 -10.16 -14.27 30.14
N GLY A 217 -9.43 -13.14 30.15
CA GLY A 217 -7.98 -13.07 30.34
C GLY A 217 -7.58 -12.80 31.79
N CYS A 218 -6.53 -13.49 32.27
CA CYS A 218 -6.00 -13.25 33.61
C CYS A 218 -5.48 -11.81 33.77
N GLY A 219 -6.12 -11.03 34.65
CA GLY A 219 -5.64 -9.71 35.08
C GLY A 219 -6.10 -8.52 34.23
N ALA A 220 -6.77 -8.74 33.08
CA ALA A 220 -7.27 -7.67 32.20
C ALA A 220 -8.78 -7.39 32.35
N TRP A 221 -9.45 -8.07 33.28
CA TRP A 221 -10.90 -7.95 33.51
C TRP A 221 -11.34 -6.51 33.83
N LYS A 222 -10.52 -5.74 34.56
CA LYS A 222 -10.83 -4.33 34.85
C LYS A 222 -10.92 -3.50 33.58
N ASP A 223 -9.99 -3.71 32.66
CA ASP A 223 -9.98 -3.05 31.35
C ASP A 223 -11.19 -3.49 30.52
N GLY A 224 -11.55 -4.78 30.57
CA GLY A 224 -12.80 -5.29 29.98
C GLY A 224 -14.03 -4.52 30.46
N PHE A 225 -14.20 -4.35 31.78
CA PHE A 225 -15.30 -3.53 32.32
C PHE A 225 -15.24 -2.08 31.87
N TYR A 226 -14.06 -1.47 31.80
CA TYR A 226 -13.95 -0.09 31.29
C TYR A 226 -14.44 0.03 29.84
N TYR A 227 -14.14 -0.93 28.98
CA TYR A 227 -14.67 -0.96 27.61
C TYR A 227 -16.18 -1.17 27.58
N LEU A 228 -16.73 -2.08 28.39
CA LEU A 228 -18.18 -2.28 28.45
C LEU A 228 -18.90 -1.02 28.98
N LEU A 229 -18.38 -0.36 30.00
CA LEU A 229 -18.97 0.88 30.53
C LEU A 229 -18.95 2.02 29.50
N ALA A 230 -18.03 2.00 28.54
CA ALA A 230 -18.02 2.97 27.43
C ALA A 230 -19.13 2.72 26.40
N CYS A 231 -19.69 1.51 26.35
CA CYS A 231 -20.84 1.16 25.51
C CYS A 231 -22.14 1.37 26.28
N GLU A 232 -22.75 2.55 26.15
CA GLU A 232 -23.97 3.02 26.84
C GLU A 232 -24.93 1.92 27.35
N GLU A 233 -25.95 1.52 26.57
CA GLU A 233 -26.93 0.51 26.98
C GLU A 233 -26.46 -0.90 26.62
N THR A 234 -25.78 -1.09 25.49
CA THR A 234 -25.28 -2.39 25.04
C THR A 234 -24.26 -2.99 25.99
N GLY A 235 -23.39 -2.16 26.57
CA GLY A 235 -22.39 -2.60 27.54
C GLY A 235 -22.99 -2.91 28.91
N LYS A 236 -24.03 -2.18 29.35
CA LYS A 236 -24.80 -2.55 30.56
C LYS A 236 -25.46 -3.91 30.41
N LEU A 237 -26.06 -4.17 29.25
CA LEU A 237 -26.64 -5.48 28.95
C LEU A 237 -25.58 -6.58 28.96
N ALA A 238 -24.43 -6.34 28.33
CA ALA A 238 -23.32 -7.30 28.32
C ALA A 238 -22.74 -7.56 29.73
N ILE A 239 -22.64 -6.54 30.59
CA ILE A 239 -22.20 -6.70 31.98
C ILE A 239 -23.12 -7.62 32.78
N ASN A 240 -24.43 -7.57 32.55
CA ASN A 240 -25.39 -8.41 33.26
C ASN A 240 -25.33 -9.89 32.84
N GLU A 241 -24.69 -10.19 31.70
CA GLU A 241 -24.55 -11.54 31.12
C GLU A 241 -23.18 -12.19 31.42
N VAL A 242 -22.22 -11.43 31.97
CA VAL A 242 -20.88 -11.89 32.37
C VAL A 242 -20.84 -12.23 33.85
#